data_AF-A0A1Q8VUM7-F1
#
_entry.id   AF-A0A1Q8VUM7-F1
#
_cell.length_a   1.000
_cell.length_b   1.000
_cell.length_c   1.000
_cell.angle_alpha   90.00
_cell.angle_beta   90.00
_cell.angle_gamma   90.00
#
_symmetry.space_group_name_H-M   'P 1'
#
loop_
_entity.id
_entity.type
_entity.pdbx_description
1 polymer ?
#
loop_
_entity_poly.entity_id
_entity_poly.type
_entity_poly.pdbx_seq_one_letter_code
_entity_poly.pdbx_strand_id
1 'polypeptide(L)' 'MRSERHQWIGSVYWTPKGGESTEYELHLGESTHIDGLGTVTLIAVNPPPLIPEDKDGGWTTRVHVALDPGLHWCRKWDPC' A
#
# COMPACT_ATOMS: atom_id res chain seq x y z
N MET A 1 2.39 -8.42 -4.50
CA MET A 1 3.78 -7.90 -4.48
C MET A 1 4.57 -8.64 -5.53
N ARG A 2 5.32 -7.92 -6.38
CA ARG A 2 6.19 -8.51 -7.40
C ARG A 2 7.47 -7.68 -7.58
N SER A 3 8.51 -8.30 -8.12
CA SER A 3 9.74 -7.62 -8.55
C SER A 3 9.85 -7.70 -10.06
N GLU A 4 9.92 -6.55 -10.72
CA GLU A 4 10.12 -6.44 -12.17
C GLU A 4 11.26 -5.49 -12.46
N ARG A 5 12.22 -5.88 -13.29
CA ARG A 5 13.38 -5.05 -13.70
C ARG A 5 14.13 -4.41 -12.51
N HIS A 6 14.34 -5.16 -11.44
CA HIS A 6 14.97 -4.69 -10.18
C HIS A 6 14.17 -3.64 -9.39
N GLN A 7 12.89 -3.49 -9.67
CA GLN A 7 11.97 -2.64 -8.92
C GLN A 7 10.89 -3.46 -8.23
N TRP A 8 10.56 -3.06 -7.01
CA TRP A 8 9.45 -3.62 -6.24
C TRP A 8 8.14 -2.91 -6.57
N ILE A 9 7.12 -3.69 -6.94
CA ILE A 9 5.78 -3.20 -7.27
C ILE A 9 4.74 -3.86 -6.35
N GLY A 10 4.03 -3.03 -5.58
CA GLY A 10 2.88 -3.40 -4.77
C GLY A 10 1.56 -3.13 -5.49
N SER A 11 0.50 -3.84 -5.11
CA SER A 11 -0.87 -3.52 -5.51
C SER A 11 -1.63 -3.06 -4.28
N VAL A 12 -2.41 -1.99 -4.39
CA VAL A 12 -3.38 -1.57 -3.38
C VAL A 12 -4.78 -1.58 -3.99
N TYR A 13 -5.72 -2.18 -3.28
CA TYR A 13 -7.14 -2.10 -3.63
C TYR A 13 -7.79 -1.01 -2.80
N TRP A 14 -8.47 -0.10 -3.47
CA TRP A 14 -9.24 0.96 -2.83
C TRP A 14 -10.71 0.84 -3.20
N THR A 15 -11.56 0.80 -2.18
CA THR A 15 -13.01 0.77 -2.33
C THR A 15 -13.59 1.98 -1.62
N PRO A 16 -13.96 3.04 -2.33
CA PRO A 16 -14.64 4.17 -1.73
C PRO A 16 -16.04 3.76 -1.24
N LYS A 17 -16.57 4.46 -0.23
CA LYS A 17 -17.88 4.15 0.37
C LYS A 17 -18.98 4.23 -0.70
N GLY A 18 -19.61 3.08 -0.99
CA GLY A 18 -20.67 2.98 -2.00
C GLY A 18 -20.18 2.94 -3.45
N GLY A 19 -18.86 2.81 -3.69
CA GLY A 19 -18.28 2.64 -5.03
C GLY A 19 -17.70 1.25 -5.27
N GLU A 20 -17.10 1.07 -6.44
CA GLU A 20 -16.42 -0.17 -6.83
C GLU A 20 -14.96 -0.18 -6.43
N SER A 21 -14.41 -1.37 -6.17
CA SER A 21 -12.99 -1.56 -5.88
C SER A 21 -12.14 -1.31 -7.11
N THR A 22 -11.10 -0.50 -6.98
CA THR A 22 -10.11 -0.25 -8.03
C THR A 22 -8.72 -0.66 -7.55
N GLU A 23 -7.96 -1.32 -8.42
CA GLU A 23 -6.56 -1.68 -8.17
C GLU A 23 -5.61 -0.58 -8.66
N TYR A 24 -4.65 -0.22 -7.82
CA TYR A 24 -3.59 0.72 -8.15
C TYR A 24 -2.23 0.07 -7.94
N GLU A 25 -1.29 0.35 -8.84
CA GLU A 25 0.10 -0.07 -8.69
C GLU A 25 0.88 0.97 -7.89
N LEU A 26 1.68 0.45 -6.95
CA LEU A 26 2.58 1.24 -6.12
C LEU A 26 4.01 0.80 -6.43
N HIS A 27 4.73 1.68 -7.11
CA HIS A 27 6.15 1.53 -7.36
C HIS A 27 6.93 1.98 -6.11
N LEU A 28 7.89 1.17 -5.65
CA LEU A 28 8.68 1.51 -4.45
C LEU A 28 9.37 2.88 -4.62
N GLY A 29 9.14 3.77 -3.66
CA GLY A 29 9.67 5.14 -3.66
C GLY A 29 8.83 6.15 -4.44
N GLU A 30 7.89 5.71 -5.26
CA GLU A 30 7.00 6.57 -6.03
C GLU A 30 5.67 6.79 -5.29
N SER A 31 5.00 7.89 -5.63
CA SER A 31 3.72 8.27 -5.04
C SER A 31 2.61 8.16 -6.07
N THR A 32 1.53 7.50 -5.69
CA THR A 32 0.32 7.34 -6.51
C THR A 32 -0.82 8.10 -5.82
N HIS A 33 -1.52 8.96 -6.57
CA HIS A 33 -2.73 9.60 -6.08
C HIS A 33 -3.93 8.68 -6.32
N ILE A 34 -4.76 8.51 -5.28
CA ILE A 34 -5.96 7.68 -5.30
C ILE A 34 -7.14 8.56 -4.91
N ASP A 35 -8.06 8.76 -5.85
CA ASP A 35 -9.21 9.64 -5.67
C ASP A 35 -10.06 9.20 -4.46
N GLY A 36 -10.31 10.14 -3.55
CA GLY A 36 -11.11 9.92 -2.35
C GLY A 36 -10.36 9.21 -1.21
N LEU A 37 -9.06 8.96 -1.37
CA LEU A 37 -8.15 8.53 -0.29
C LEU A 37 -7.04 9.57 -0.09
N GLY A 38 -6.33 9.93 -1.16
CA GLY A 38 -5.18 10.81 -1.15
C GLY A 38 -3.94 10.19 -1.80
N THR A 39 -2.76 10.67 -1.42
CA THR A 39 -1.49 10.22 -1.98
C THR A 39 -0.90 9.08 -1.16
N VAL A 40 -0.66 7.96 -1.82
CA VAL A 40 -0.08 6.75 -1.23
C VAL A 40 1.32 6.53 -1.77
N THR A 41 2.27 6.27 -0.90
CA THR A 41 3.67 5.98 -1.24
C THR A 41 4.07 4.64 -0.64
N LEU A 42 4.58 3.72 -1.46
CA LEU A 42 5.24 2.52 -0.97
C LEU A 42 6.66 2.89 -0.54
N ILE A 43 6.92 2.88 0.77
CA ILE A 43 8.18 3.41 1.33
C ILE A 43 9.21 2.33 1.64
N ALA A 44 8.79 1.10 1.92
CA ALA A 44 9.70 0.00 2.17
C ALA A 44 9.05 -1.35 1.85
N VAL A 45 9.87 -2.29 1.36
CA VAL A 45 9.53 -3.69 1.14
C VAL A 45 10.62 -4.53 1.79
N ASN A 46 10.20 -5.53 2.56
CA ASN A 46 11.06 -6.54 3.13
C ASN A 46 10.60 -7.91 2.58
N PRO A 47 11.26 -8.42 1.52
CA PRO A 47 10.93 -9.70 0.92
C PRO A 47 11.34 -10.87 1.83
N PRO A 48 10.77 -12.07 1.64
CA PRO A 48 11.30 -13.27 2.26
C PRO A 48 12.76 -13.50 1.84
N PRO A 49 13.56 -14.16 2.69
CA PRO A 49 14.93 -14.49 2.33
C PRO A 49 14.97 -15.32 1.06
N LEU A 50 15.99 -15.06 0.23
CA LEU A 50 16.22 -15.82 -1.01
C LEU A 50 16.61 -17.28 -0.73
N ILE A 51 17.13 -17.55 0.47
CA ILE A 51 17.53 -18.88 0.93
C ILE A 51 16.40 -19.45 1.81
N PRO A 52 15.74 -20.56 1.41
CA PRO A 52 14.55 -21.07 2.09
C PRO A 52 14.77 -21.67 3.50
N GLU A 53 16.03 -21.82 3.92
CA GLU A 53 16.40 -22.45 5.19
C GLU A 53 16.12 -21.55 6.40
N ASP A 54 16.04 -20.23 6.19
CA ASP A 54 15.55 -19.26 7.16
C ASP A 54 14.04 -19.04 6.98
N LYS A 55 13.23 -19.93 7.54
CA LYS A 55 11.76 -19.89 7.40
C LYS A 55 11.06 -18.85 8.29
N ASP A 56 11.81 -18.12 9.11
CA ASP A 56 11.27 -17.06 9.94
C ASP A 56 11.21 -15.74 9.16
N GLY A 57 10.13 -15.54 8.42
CA GLY A 57 9.88 -14.29 7.70
C GLY A 57 8.71 -14.37 6.73
N GLY A 58 8.07 -13.23 6.52
CA GLY A 58 7.02 -13.03 5.52
C GLY A 58 7.17 -11.67 4.87
N TRP A 59 6.49 -11.47 3.75
CA TRP A 59 6.43 -10.17 3.10
C TRP A 59 5.93 -9.12 4.09
N THR A 60 6.77 -8.13 4.39
CA THR A 60 6.35 -6.95 5.13
C THR A 60 6.57 -5.72 4.27
N THR A 61 5.56 -4.86 4.22
CA THR A 61 5.62 -3.60 3.47
C THR A 61 5.28 -2.46 4.41
N ARG A 62 5.81 -1.28 4.12
CA ARG A 62 5.42 -0.04 4.78
C ARG A 62 4.91 0.92 3.72
N VAL A 63 3.77 1.53 4.01
CA VAL A 63 3.13 2.54 3.17
C VAL A 63 2.97 3.82 3.96
N HIS A 64 3.17 4.93 3.29
CA HIS A 64 2.78 6.24 3.77
C HIS A 64 1.52 6.68 3.04
N VAL A 65 0.55 7.22 3.79
CA VAL A 65 -0.72 7.71 3.23
C VAL A 65 -0.91 9.14 3.70
N ALA A 66 -0.85 10.07 2.75
CA ALA A 66 -1.25 11.46 2.94
C ALA A 66 -2.69 11.61 2.45
N LEU A 67 -3.62 11.77 3.39
CA LEU A 67 -5.04 11.88 3.08
C LEU A 67 -5.37 13.16 2.30
N ASP A 68 -6.37 13.10 1.44
CA ASP A 68 -6.90 14.30 0.77
C ASP A 68 -7.39 15.35 1.78
N PRO A 69 -7.33 16.65 1.44
CA PRO A 69 -7.86 17.70 2.30
C PRO A 69 -9.30 17.45 2.73
N GLY A 70 -9.58 17.55 4.03
CA GLY A 70 -10.90 17.32 4.61
C GLY A 70 -11.18 15.86 5.01
N LEU A 71 -10.33 14.91 4.60
CA LEU A 71 -10.40 13.53 5.06
C LEU A 71 -9.64 13.35 6.39
N HIS A 72 -10.10 12.39 7.18
CA HIS A 72 -9.46 12.00 8.42
C HIS A 72 -9.67 10.51 8.67
N TRP A 73 -8.76 9.91 9.44
CA TRP A 73 -8.90 8.53 9.86
C TRP A 73 -10.11 8.36 10.78
N CYS A 74 -11.02 7.47 10.42
CA CYS A 74 -12.07 7.03 11.33
C CYS A 74 -11.42 6.33 12.52
N ARG A 75 -11.86 6.67 13.73
CA ARG A 75 -11.38 5.97 14.93
C ARG A 75 -12.16 4.67 15.05
N LYS A 76 -11.54 3.63 15.58
CA LYS A 76 -12.18 2.32 15.77
C LYS A 76 -13.50 2.40 16.57
N TRP A 77 -13.62 3.38 17.47
CA TRP A 77 -14.80 3.58 18.32
C TRP A 77 -15.70 4.74 17.88
N ASP A 78 -15.35 5.46 16.81
CA ASP A 78 -16.14 6.55 16.23
C ASP A 78 -16.07 6.42 14.70
N PRO A 79 -16.85 5.46 14.14
CA PRO A 79 -16.81 5.18 12.72
C PRO A 79 -17.50 6.28 11.91
N CYS A 80 -16.81 6.72 10.87
CA CYS A 80 -17.42 7.31 9.68
C CYS A 80 -18.03 6.19 8.79
#